data_AF-A0A060YAD0-F1
#
_entry.id   AF-A0A060YAD0-F1
#
_cell.length_a   1.000
_cell.length_b   1.000
_cell.length_c   1.000
_cell.angle_alpha   90.00
_cell.angle_beta   90.00
_cell.angle_gamma   90.00
#
_symmetry.space_group_name_H-M   'P 1'
#
loop_
_entity.id
_entity.type
_entity.pdbx_description
1 polymer ?
#
loop_
_entity_poly.entity_id
_entity_poly.type
_entity_poly.pdbx_seq_one_letter_code
_entity_poly.pdbx_strand_id
1 'polypeptide(L)'
;MPHNCHCKRQRAVCLKNPEGTCQMTSDVLVKTICFMKSLPSFSQLPAEDQLSLLKDCWVPLFSLGLAQERTVFEVKDVPQASMLRRILLNGQGPQSEEEQEVEDEGKRLLPTLAGVHKLRSCLNRLWTLDLSPKEYAYLKGAMLFNPDVPGLSTTVFINSLQQEAQRALREVVLTLHPGDLGRFSCILLSTSDLQTVSQSLITELFFRPVIGQADLFDLLREMLTPVAGVPGSSEVIRVCGWGGAGAGDGGRRGREGSTPHDQSTGPEGKAARKEEEQEAADGREKETEGTGNTLYKLNH
;
A
#
# COMPACT_ATOMS: atom_id res chain seq x y z
N MET A 1 39.72 3.70 -8.23
CA MET A 1 38.57 2.92 -7.76
C MET A 1 38.37 3.19 -6.27
N PRO A 2 37.28 3.85 -5.83
CA PRO A 2 37.10 4.09 -4.41
C PRO A 2 36.75 2.78 -3.70
N HIS A 3 37.57 2.39 -2.72
CA HIS A 3 37.33 1.23 -1.88
C HIS A 3 36.04 1.43 -1.06
N ASN A 4 34.96 0.78 -1.47
CA ASN A 4 33.69 0.81 -0.75
C ASN A 4 33.79 -0.13 0.46
N CYS A 5 34.28 0.37 1.60
CA CYS A 5 34.40 -0.39 2.85
C CYS A 5 33.03 -1.00 3.20
N HIS A 6 32.94 -2.34 3.30
CA HIS A 6 31.74 -3.06 3.76
C HIS A 6 31.23 -2.52 5.13
N CYS A 7 32.16 -1.99 5.91
CA CYS A 7 32.01 -1.24 7.17
C CYS A 7 30.98 -0.11 7.09
N LYS A 8 30.89 0.61 5.95
CA LYS A 8 29.93 1.72 5.76
C LYS A 8 28.50 1.24 5.50
N ARG A 9 28.33 0.04 4.92
CA ARG A 9 27.02 -0.54 4.61
C ARG A 9 26.37 -1.21 5.82
N GLN A 10 27.17 -1.73 6.75
CA GLN A 10 26.69 -2.39 7.98
C GLN A 10 26.52 -1.43 9.16
N ARG A 11 26.59 -0.11 8.95
CA ARG A 11 26.40 0.87 10.03
C ARG A 11 24.99 0.78 10.59
N ALA A 12 24.90 0.71 11.92
CA ALA A 12 23.64 0.76 12.63
C ALA A 12 23.03 2.17 12.55
N VAL A 13 21.73 2.23 12.33
CA VAL A 13 20.96 3.48 12.17
C VAL A 13 19.69 3.44 13.01
N CYS A 14 19.18 4.62 13.34
CA CYS A 14 17.88 4.80 13.99
C CYS A 14 17.12 5.95 13.32
N LEU A 15 15.81 6.04 13.59
CA LEU A 15 14.97 7.12 13.07
C LEU A 15 15.45 8.48 13.60
N LYS A 16 15.43 9.51 12.73
CA LYS A 16 15.70 10.88 13.18
C LYS A 16 14.58 11.44 14.05
N ASN A 17 13.33 11.22 13.63
CA ASN A 17 12.11 11.57 14.36
C ASN A 17 11.33 10.29 14.68
N PRO A 18 11.67 9.57 15.76
CA PRO A 18 11.01 8.31 16.11
C PRO A 18 9.53 8.52 16.39
N GLU A 19 9.14 9.49 17.23
CA GLU A 19 7.74 9.72 17.63
C GLU A 19 6.80 9.90 16.42
N GLY A 20 7.10 10.86 15.55
CA GLY A 20 6.25 11.14 14.38
C GLY A 20 6.25 10.01 13.35
N THR A 21 7.43 9.42 13.09
CA THR A 21 7.53 8.33 12.09
C THR A 21 6.82 7.07 12.57
N CYS A 22 7.06 6.68 13.83
CA CYS A 22 6.46 5.50 14.43
C CYS A 22 4.93 5.61 14.47
N GLN A 23 4.38 6.78 14.80
CA GLN A 23 2.92 7.00 14.76
C GLN A 23 2.36 6.74 13.36
N MET A 24 2.92 7.37 12.32
CA MET A 24 2.47 7.17 10.94
C MET A 24 2.59 5.70 10.51
N THR A 25 3.69 5.03 10.85
CA THR A 25 3.86 3.62 10.50
C THR A 25 2.93 2.69 11.28
N SER A 26 2.60 3.01 12.53
CA SER A 26 1.59 2.27 13.29
C SER A 26 0.22 2.38 12.64
N ASP A 27 -0.16 3.57 12.14
CA ASP A 27 -1.42 3.75 11.41
C ASP A 27 -1.46 2.88 10.13
N VAL A 28 -0.35 2.82 9.40
CA VAL A 28 -0.20 1.94 8.21
C VAL A 28 -0.34 0.46 8.60
N LEU A 29 0.26 0.04 9.71
CA LEU A 29 0.15 -1.33 10.20
C LEU A 29 -1.31 -1.67 10.57
N VAL A 30 -2.00 -0.79 11.29
CA VAL A 30 -3.42 -0.95 11.63
C VAL A 30 -4.26 -1.06 10.36
N LYS A 31 -4.09 -0.16 9.39
CA LYS A 31 -4.79 -0.23 8.10
C LYS A 31 -4.50 -1.54 7.34
N THR A 32 -3.29 -2.07 7.46
CA THR A 32 -2.89 -3.35 6.86
C THR A 32 -3.68 -4.52 7.48
N ILE A 33 -3.77 -4.59 8.81
CA ILE A 33 -4.56 -5.61 9.50
C ILE A 33 -6.06 -5.42 9.26
N CYS A 34 -6.56 -4.18 9.27
CA CYS A 34 -7.94 -3.87 8.93
C CYS A 34 -8.30 -4.32 7.50
N PHE A 35 -7.41 -4.13 6.53
CA PHE A 35 -7.60 -4.64 5.18
C PHE A 35 -7.81 -6.16 5.19
N MET A 36 -6.93 -6.92 5.85
CA MET A 36 -7.04 -8.39 5.92
C MET A 36 -8.38 -8.81 6.56
N LYS A 37 -8.75 -8.20 7.69
CA LYS A 37 -10.01 -8.49 8.40
C LYS A 37 -11.26 -8.09 7.63
N SER A 38 -11.15 -7.11 6.72
CA SER A 38 -12.28 -6.64 5.93
C SER A 38 -12.68 -7.59 4.80
N LEU A 39 -11.82 -8.55 4.45
CA LEU A 39 -12.04 -9.48 3.36
C LEU A 39 -12.88 -10.68 3.83
N PRO A 40 -14.10 -10.89 3.31
CA PRO A 40 -14.92 -12.03 3.70
C PRO A 40 -14.22 -13.37 3.41
N SER A 41 -13.47 -13.44 2.31
CA SER A 41 -12.71 -14.65 1.94
C SER A 41 -11.58 -14.98 2.90
N PHE A 42 -11.01 -13.97 3.58
CA PHE A 42 -9.99 -14.19 4.60
C PHE A 42 -10.61 -14.62 5.93
N SER A 43 -11.70 -13.97 6.35
CA SER A 43 -12.40 -14.29 7.61
C SER A 43 -12.97 -15.71 7.65
N GLN A 44 -13.24 -16.31 6.49
CA GLN A 44 -13.75 -17.69 6.37
C GLN A 44 -12.64 -18.76 6.46
N LEU A 45 -11.36 -18.38 6.38
CA LEU A 45 -10.26 -19.32 6.47
C LEU A 45 -10.13 -19.86 7.92
N PRO A 46 -9.63 -21.09 8.11
CA PRO A 46 -9.24 -21.57 9.43
C PRO A 46 -8.27 -20.60 10.12
N ALA A 47 -8.38 -20.47 11.45
CA ALA A 47 -7.55 -19.54 12.21
C ALA A 47 -6.04 -19.78 12.01
N GLU A 48 -5.62 -21.04 11.96
CA GLU A 48 -4.22 -21.40 11.69
C GLU A 48 -3.74 -20.97 10.29
N ASP A 49 -4.61 -21.07 9.28
CA ASP A 49 -4.32 -20.59 7.92
C ASP A 49 -4.23 -19.06 7.91
N GLN A 50 -5.14 -18.35 8.61
CA GLN A 50 -5.09 -16.89 8.74
C GLN A 50 -3.79 -16.42 9.39
N LEU A 51 -3.34 -17.09 10.45
CA LEU A 51 -2.08 -16.78 11.15
C LEU A 51 -0.86 -17.09 10.30
N SER A 52 -0.88 -18.19 9.55
CA SER A 52 0.19 -18.58 8.64
C SER A 52 0.35 -17.56 7.51
N LEU A 53 -0.77 -17.15 6.90
CA LEU A 53 -0.78 -16.08 5.90
C LEU A 53 -0.32 -14.75 6.48
N LEU A 54 -0.81 -14.35 7.66
CA LEU A 54 -0.37 -13.13 8.35
C LEU A 54 1.14 -13.13 8.54
N LYS A 55 1.70 -14.24 9.05
CA LYS A 55 3.14 -14.39 9.28
C LYS A 55 3.96 -14.22 8.01
N ASP A 56 3.47 -14.75 6.90
CA ASP A 56 4.13 -14.67 5.58
C ASP A 56 4.08 -13.26 4.99
N CYS A 57 2.90 -12.62 4.99
CA CYS A 57 2.65 -11.45 4.15
C CYS A 57 2.63 -10.11 4.89
N TRP A 58 2.67 -10.06 6.23
CA TRP A 58 2.52 -8.77 6.94
C TRP A 58 3.61 -7.76 6.57
N VAL A 59 4.88 -8.18 6.43
CA VAL A 59 5.99 -7.29 6.06
C VAL A 59 5.80 -6.70 4.65
N PRO A 60 5.59 -7.52 3.60
CA PRO A 60 5.43 -6.97 2.26
C PRO A 60 4.11 -6.19 2.11
N LEU A 61 3.02 -6.57 2.79
CA LEU A 61 1.77 -5.77 2.80
C LEU A 61 1.95 -4.43 3.53
N PHE A 62 2.60 -4.42 4.68
CA PHE A 62 2.96 -3.20 5.41
C PHE A 62 3.83 -2.27 4.56
N SER A 63 4.84 -2.83 3.91
CA SER A 63 5.75 -2.07 3.03
C SER A 63 5.02 -1.52 1.80
N LEU A 64 4.05 -2.25 1.26
CA LEU A 64 3.18 -1.76 0.20
C LEU A 64 2.25 -0.64 0.70
N GLY A 65 1.81 -0.72 1.96
CA GLY A 65 1.09 0.36 2.65
C GLY A 65 1.92 1.63 2.78
N LEU A 66 3.19 1.53 3.19
CA LEU A 66 4.13 2.67 3.21
C LEU A 66 4.26 3.31 1.82
N ALA A 67 4.32 2.47 0.77
CA ALA A 67 4.38 2.97 -0.59
C ALA A 67 3.09 3.72 -0.97
N GLN A 68 1.92 3.15 -0.65
CA GLN A 68 0.61 3.73 -0.95
C GLN A 68 0.39 5.07 -0.24
N GLU A 69 0.86 5.22 0.99
CA GLU A 69 0.77 6.47 1.77
C GLU A 69 1.92 7.45 1.48
N ARG A 70 2.80 7.13 0.53
CA ARG A 70 3.98 7.93 0.18
C ARG A 70 4.82 8.29 1.42
N THR A 71 4.94 7.36 2.37
CA THR A 71 5.64 7.59 3.64
C THR A 71 7.13 7.82 3.41
N VAL A 72 7.63 8.99 3.83
CA VAL A 72 9.06 9.33 3.82
C VAL A 72 9.56 9.40 5.25
N PHE A 73 10.71 8.81 5.50
CA PHE A 73 11.35 8.82 6.82
C PHE A 73 12.85 9.01 6.70
N GLU A 74 13.44 9.66 7.69
CA GLU A 74 14.88 9.90 7.76
C GLU A 74 15.54 9.07 8.87
N VAL A 75 16.79 8.68 8.64
CA VAL A 75 17.60 7.96 9.63
C VAL A 75 18.87 8.72 9.95
N LYS A 76 19.38 8.52 11.16
CA LYS A 76 20.69 8.97 11.62
C LYS A 76 21.52 7.77 12.05
N ASP A 77 22.83 7.94 12.05
CA ASP A 77 23.74 6.92 12.56
C ASP A 77 23.55 6.76 14.07
N VAL A 78 23.55 5.51 14.53
CA VAL A 78 23.68 5.23 15.96
C VAL A 78 25.16 5.42 16.32
N PRO A 79 25.50 6.30 17.27
CA PRO A 79 26.88 6.43 17.73
C PRO A 79 27.31 5.09 18.33
N GLN A 80 28.28 4.41 17.73
CA GLN A 80 28.92 3.28 18.40
C GLN A 80 29.70 3.84 19.59
N ALA A 81 29.46 3.32 20.79
CA ALA A 81 30.40 3.53 21.90
C ALA A 81 31.77 3.05 21.41
N SER A 82 32.77 3.94 21.42
CA SER A 82 34.12 3.57 20.96
C SER A 82 34.59 2.35 21.76
N MET A 83 35.35 1.45 21.14
CA MET A 83 35.90 0.30 21.89
C MET A 83 36.70 0.79 23.12
N LEU A 84 37.34 1.95 23.01
CA LEU A 84 37.98 2.64 24.14
C LEU A 84 36.97 3.00 25.23
N ARG A 85 35.81 3.58 24.92
CA ARG A 85 34.77 3.88 25.91
C ARG A 85 34.24 2.61 26.59
N ARG A 86 34.11 1.50 25.87
CA ARG A 86 33.75 0.19 26.45
C ARG A 86 34.85 -0.34 27.38
N ILE A 87 36.11 -0.30 26.95
CA ILE A 87 37.26 -0.76 27.75
C ILE A 87 37.45 0.12 29.00
N LEU A 88 37.28 1.44 28.86
CA LEU A 88 37.47 2.40 29.95
C LEU A 88 36.33 2.38 30.98
N LEU A 89 35.10 2.06 30.57
CA LEU A 89 33.96 1.99 31.47
C LEU A 89 33.77 0.60 32.11
N ASN A 90 34.20 -0.49 31.45
CA ASN A 90 34.16 -1.85 32.02
C ASN A 90 35.41 -2.20 32.87
N GLY A 91 36.21 -1.19 33.26
CA GLY A 91 37.50 -1.38 33.92
C GLY A 91 37.50 -1.35 35.45
N GLN A 92 36.36 -1.22 36.13
CA GLN A 92 36.31 -1.12 37.60
C GLN A 92 35.09 -1.82 38.23
N GLY A 93 35.31 -2.94 38.93
CA GLY A 93 34.47 -3.41 40.04
C GLY A 93 33.65 -4.71 39.80
N PRO A 94 33.45 -5.54 40.85
CA PRO A 94 32.95 -6.91 40.72
C PRO A 94 31.45 -6.97 40.39
N GLN A 95 31.08 -8.04 39.68
CA GLN A 95 29.75 -8.39 39.24
C GLN A 95 28.70 -8.22 40.35
N SER A 96 27.78 -7.29 40.12
CA SER A 96 26.49 -7.28 40.80
C SER A 96 25.51 -8.04 39.91
N GLU A 97 24.73 -8.93 40.51
CA GLU A 97 23.82 -9.89 39.85
C GLU A 97 22.67 -9.24 39.05
N GLU A 98 22.66 -7.91 38.93
CA GLU A 98 21.69 -7.12 38.16
C GLU A 98 22.10 -6.93 36.68
N GLU A 99 23.31 -7.32 36.28
CA GLU A 99 23.80 -7.17 34.89
C GLU A 99 23.60 -8.43 34.02
N GLN A 100 23.04 -9.52 34.57
CA GLN A 100 22.77 -10.75 33.81
C GLN A 100 21.61 -10.64 32.81
N GLU A 101 20.85 -9.55 32.80
CA GLU A 101 19.84 -9.29 31.76
C GLU A 101 20.42 -8.66 30.48
N VAL A 102 21.68 -8.21 30.48
CA VAL A 102 22.27 -7.52 29.32
C VAL A 102 23.06 -8.46 28.39
N GLU A 103 23.44 -9.66 28.84
CA GLU A 103 24.18 -10.61 27.99
C GLU A 103 23.29 -11.43 27.04
N ASP A 104 21.97 -11.50 27.28
CA ASP A 104 20.98 -12.01 26.30
C ASP A 104 20.49 -10.91 25.32
N GLU A 105 21.10 -9.72 25.33
CA GLU A 105 20.94 -8.74 24.24
C GLU A 105 21.86 -9.03 23.04
N GLY A 106 22.68 -10.08 23.12
CA GLY A 106 23.77 -10.43 22.21
C GLY A 106 23.38 -10.91 20.80
N LYS A 107 22.10 -10.86 20.41
CA LYS A 107 21.68 -11.18 19.03
C LYS A 107 20.61 -10.25 18.46
N ARG A 108 20.42 -9.05 19.04
CA ARG A 108 19.50 -8.07 18.44
C ARG A 108 20.11 -7.47 17.18
N LEU A 109 19.46 -7.73 16.04
CA LEU A 109 19.88 -7.24 14.73
C LEU A 109 19.52 -5.77 14.60
N LEU A 110 20.45 -4.88 14.95
CA LEU A 110 20.26 -3.44 14.78
C LEU A 110 19.91 -3.09 13.32
N PRO A 111 18.99 -2.14 13.08
CA PRO A 111 18.70 -1.66 11.73
C PRO A 111 19.98 -1.17 11.06
N THR A 112 20.27 -1.67 9.86
CA THR A 112 21.47 -1.26 9.10
C THR A 112 21.12 -0.26 8.01
N LEU A 113 22.06 0.64 7.70
CA LEU A 113 21.91 1.59 6.60
C LEU A 113 21.64 0.89 5.26
N ALA A 114 22.29 -0.26 5.01
CA ALA A 114 22.02 -1.07 3.82
C ALA A 114 20.58 -1.57 3.75
N GLY A 115 20.03 -2.05 4.87
CA GLY A 115 18.63 -2.46 4.96
C GLY A 115 17.69 -1.30 4.67
N VAL A 116 17.93 -0.14 5.27
CA VAL A 116 17.14 1.08 5.04
C VAL A 116 17.20 1.52 3.57
N HIS A 117 18.37 1.51 2.96
CA HIS A 117 18.51 1.82 1.53
C HIS A 117 17.74 0.84 0.66
N LYS A 118 17.79 -0.45 0.98
CA LYS A 118 17.03 -1.47 0.25
C LYS A 118 15.53 -1.22 0.32
N LEU A 119 15.00 -0.94 1.51
CA LEU A 119 13.58 -0.58 1.69
C LEU A 119 13.23 0.67 0.87
N ARG A 120 14.00 1.76 1.01
CA ARG A 120 13.78 3.00 0.25
C ARG A 120 13.80 2.78 -1.26
N SER A 121 14.74 1.97 -1.78
CA SER A 121 14.78 1.63 -3.20
C SER A 121 13.53 0.90 -3.65
N CYS A 122 12.99 0.00 -2.83
CA CYS A 122 11.75 -0.69 -3.16
C CYS A 122 10.54 0.26 -3.17
N LEU A 123 10.44 1.14 -2.17
CA LEU A 123 9.39 2.16 -2.12
C LEU A 123 9.47 3.11 -3.32
N ASN A 124 10.66 3.61 -3.65
CA ASN A 124 10.88 4.47 -4.81
C ASN A 124 10.46 3.81 -6.12
N ARG A 125 10.78 2.53 -6.31
CA ARG A 125 10.36 1.79 -7.50
C ARG A 125 8.83 1.69 -7.59
N LEU A 126 8.15 1.34 -6.49
CA LEU A 126 6.68 1.35 -6.44
C LEU A 126 6.10 2.74 -6.73
N TRP A 127 6.75 3.79 -6.25
CA TRP A 127 6.36 5.17 -6.50
C TRP A 127 6.46 5.61 -7.95
N THR A 128 7.41 5.06 -8.71
CA THR A 128 7.53 5.32 -10.16
C THR A 128 6.46 4.62 -10.99
N LEU A 129 5.85 3.55 -10.46
CA LEU A 129 4.74 2.87 -11.15
C LEU A 129 3.45 3.68 -11.07
N ASP A 130 3.32 4.59 -10.11
CA ASP A 130 2.10 5.39 -9.90
C ASP A 130 0.83 4.51 -9.88
N LEU A 131 0.79 3.58 -8.93
CA LEU A 131 -0.32 2.64 -8.81
C LEU A 131 -1.59 3.36 -8.33
N SER A 132 -2.69 3.10 -9.01
CA SER A 132 -4.03 3.53 -8.59
C SER A 132 -4.48 2.79 -7.33
N PRO A 133 -5.46 3.33 -6.57
CA PRO A 133 -6.03 2.64 -5.41
C PRO A 133 -6.57 1.24 -5.72
N LYS A 134 -7.13 1.04 -6.93
CA LYS A 134 -7.61 -0.27 -7.38
C LYS A 134 -6.45 -1.25 -7.61
N GLU A 135 -5.39 -0.82 -8.28
CA GLU A 135 -4.19 -1.65 -8.49
C GLU A 135 -3.57 -2.06 -7.14
N TYR A 136 -3.45 -1.13 -6.18
CA TYR A 136 -3.00 -1.45 -4.83
C TYR A 136 -3.89 -2.50 -4.15
N ALA A 137 -5.22 -2.37 -4.25
CA ALA A 137 -6.14 -3.30 -3.61
C ALA A 137 -6.01 -4.73 -4.15
N TYR A 138 -5.98 -4.90 -5.48
CA TYR A 138 -5.81 -6.23 -6.09
C TYR A 138 -4.42 -6.80 -5.86
N LEU A 139 -3.38 -5.95 -5.86
CA LEU A 139 -2.02 -6.38 -5.54
C LEU A 139 -1.91 -6.88 -4.10
N LYS A 140 -2.50 -6.17 -3.13
CA LYS A 140 -2.59 -6.64 -1.73
C LYS A 140 -3.29 -7.99 -1.62
N GLY A 141 -4.40 -8.19 -2.35
CA GLY A 141 -5.09 -9.47 -2.40
C GLY A 141 -4.20 -10.59 -2.97
N ALA A 142 -3.51 -10.33 -4.07
CA ALA A 142 -2.61 -11.30 -4.69
C ALA A 142 -1.41 -11.68 -3.81
N MET A 143 -0.94 -10.75 -2.97
CA MET A 143 0.14 -10.98 -1.99
C MET A 143 -0.35 -11.70 -0.73
N LEU A 144 -1.56 -11.38 -0.26
CA LEU A 144 -2.15 -11.96 0.95
C LEU A 144 -2.46 -13.44 0.76
N PHE A 145 -3.07 -13.81 -0.36
CA PHE A 145 -3.49 -15.19 -0.62
C PHE A 145 -2.35 -15.97 -1.26
N ASN A 146 -1.29 -16.27 -0.50
CA ASN A 146 -0.16 -17.04 -0.99
C ASN A 146 -0.37 -18.56 -0.72
N PRO A 147 -0.60 -19.40 -1.74
CA PRO A 147 -0.82 -20.83 -1.54
C PRO A 147 0.47 -21.59 -1.19
N ASP A 148 1.64 -21.00 -1.41
CA ASP A 148 2.95 -21.64 -1.18
C ASP A 148 3.38 -21.57 0.29
N VAL A 149 2.58 -20.97 1.17
CA VAL A 149 2.86 -20.93 2.61
C VAL A 149 2.77 -22.35 3.19
N PRO A 150 3.81 -22.83 3.88
CA PRO A 150 3.84 -24.18 4.42
C PRO A 150 2.82 -24.36 5.54
N GLY A 151 2.15 -25.51 5.57
CA GLY A 151 1.21 -25.88 6.64
C GLY A 151 -0.23 -25.41 6.46
N LEU A 152 -0.56 -24.77 5.32
CA LEU A 152 -1.93 -24.39 4.99
C LEU A 152 -2.83 -25.62 4.83
N SER A 153 -4.02 -25.56 5.43
CA SER A 153 -5.04 -26.59 5.31
C SER A 153 -5.98 -26.38 4.11
N THR A 154 -6.15 -25.13 3.66
CA THR A 154 -7.08 -24.75 2.57
C THR A 154 -6.36 -24.24 1.31
N THR A 155 -5.19 -24.80 0.97
CA THR A 155 -4.33 -24.37 -0.14
C THR A 155 -5.07 -24.20 -1.48
N VAL A 156 -5.97 -25.11 -1.84
CA VAL A 156 -6.72 -25.04 -3.12
C VAL A 156 -7.62 -23.80 -3.19
N PHE A 157 -8.27 -23.45 -2.07
CA PHE A 157 -9.13 -22.28 -1.98
C PHE A 157 -8.28 -21.00 -2.02
N ILE A 158 -7.19 -20.95 -1.24
CA ILE A 158 -6.25 -19.83 -1.23
C ILE A 158 -5.65 -19.58 -2.63
N ASN A 159 -5.27 -20.64 -3.35
CA ASN A 159 -4.80 -20.55 -4.72
C ASN A 159 -5.85 -19.92 -5.66
N SER A 160 -7.12 -20.33 -5.53
CA SER A 160 -8.22 -19.73 -6.31
C SER A 160 -8.37 -18.23 -6.02
N LEU A 161 -8.27 -17.82 -4.76
CA LEU A 161 -8.31 -16.41 -4.36
C LEU A 161 -7.13 -15.61 -4.92
N GLN A 162 -5.93 -16.19 -4.92
CA GLN A 162 -4.75 -15.56 -5.51
C GLN A 162 -4.92 -15.32 -7.00
N GLN A 163 -5.39 -16.35 -7.72
CA GLN A 163 -5.61 -16.27 -9.17
C GLN A 163 -6.66 -15.22 -9.53
N GLU A 164 -7.73 -15.12 -8.73
CA GLU A 164 -8.76 -14.10 -8.90
C GLU A 164 -8.19 -12.69 -8.71
N ALA A 165 -7.45 -12.46 -7.62
CA ALA A 165 -6.83 -11.16 -7.36
C ALA A 165 -5.83 -10.76 -8.45
N GLN A 166 -5.02 -11.70 -8.94
CA GLN A 166 -4.11 -11.46 -10.06
C GLN A 166 -4.83 -11.21 -11.38
N ARG A 167 -5.94 -11.91 -11.66
CA ARG A 167 -6.77 -11.67 -12.85
C ARG A 167 -7.35 -10.27 -12.82
N ALA A 168 -7.99 -9.90 -11.72
CA ALA A 168 -8.55 -8.57 -11.54
C ALA A 168 -7.49 -7.46 -11.64
N LEU A 169 -6.28 -7.69 -11.09
CA LEU A 169 -5.15 -6.78 -11.27
C LEU A 169 -4.77 -6.62 -12.75
N ARG A 170 -4.64 -7.72 -13.50
CA ARG A 170 -4.34 -7.69 -14.95
C ARG A 170 -5.40 -6.90 -15.72
N GLU A 171 -6.67 -7.16 -15.45
CA GLU A 171 -7.79 -6.49 -16.12
C GLU A 171 -7.81 -4.98 -15.84
N VAL A 172 -7.59 -4.58 -14.59
CA VAL A 172 -7.51 -3.15 -14.23
C VAL A 172 -6.30 -2.48 -14.89
N VAL A 173 -5.14 -3.13 -14.89
CA VAL A 173 -3.94 -2.62 -15.56
C VAL A 173 -4.20 -2.41 -17.05
N LEU A 174 -4.79 -3.39 -17.74
CA LEU A 174 -5.13 -3.28 -19.16
C LEU A 174 -6.18 -2.19 -19.43
N THR A 175 -7.12 -1.99 -18.50
CA THR A 175 -8.17 -0.98 -18.63
C THR A 175 -7.62 0.44 -18.44
N LEU A 176 -6.77 0.65 -17.44
CA LEU A 176 -6.21 1.96 -17.12
C LEU A 176 -5.01 2.33 -18.00
N HIS A 177 -4.26 1.33 -18.47
CA HIS A 177 -3.01 1.51 -19.22
C HIS A 177 -2.94 0.59 -20.45
N PRO A 178 -3.88 0.71 -21.42
CA PRO A 178 -3.99 -0.23 -22.55
C PRO A 178 -2.75 -0.28 -23.47
N GLY A 179 -1.93 0.78 -23.48
CA GLY A 179 -0.70 0.85 -24.27
C GLY A 179 0.55 0.31 -23.56
N ASP A 180 0.48 0.04 -22.25
CA ASP A 180 1.62 -0.42 -21.45
C ASP A 180 1.48 -1.92 -21.11
N LEU A 181 1.73 -2.76 -22.11
CA LEU A 181 1.64 -4.22 -21.99
C LEU A 181 2.64 -4.80 -20.98
N GLY A 182 3.70 -4.04 -20.65
CA GLY A 182 4.73 -4.44 -19.68
C GLY A 182 4.37 -4.13 -18.23
N ARG A 183 3.42 -3.22 -17.99
CA ARG A 183 3.09 -2.70 -16.66
C ARG A 183 2.80 -3.80 -15.64
N PHE A 184 1.98 -4.78 -16.00
CA PHE A 184 1.62 -5.87 -15.10
C PHE A 184 2.87 -6.63 -14.61
N SER A 185 3.77 -6.97 -15.53
CA SER A 185 5.05 -7.62 -15.21
C SER A 185 5.93 -6.73 -14.33
N CYS A 186 6.01 -5.43 -14.63
CA CYS A 186 6.76 -4.47 -13.81
C CYS A 186 6.21 -4.35 -12.38
N ILE A 187 4.89 -4.40 -12.21
CA ILE A 187 4.23 -4.42 -10.89
C ILE A 187 4.63 -5.69 -10.13
N LEU A 188 4.53 -6.86 -10.76
CA LEU A 188 4.89 -8.13 -10.13
C LEU A 188 6.37 -8.17 -9.72
N LEU A 189 7.28 -7.77 -10.61
CA LEU A 189 8.72 -7.70 -10.32
C LEU A 189 9.01 -6.74 -9.17
N SER A 190 8.37 -5.57 -9.18
CA SER A 190 8.55 -4.58 -8.11
C SER A 190 8.07 -5.07 -6.76
N THR A 191 7.07 -5.96 -6.77
CA THR A 191 6.51 -6.62 -5.60
C THR A 191 7.40 -7.76 -5.12
N SER A 192 7.97 -8.57 -6.02
CA SER A 192 8.95 -9.60 -5.67
C SER A 192 10.16 -9.01 -4.97
N ASP A 193 10.67 -7.88 -5.46
CA ASP A 193 11.75 -7.15 -4.80
C ASP A 193 11.37 -6.70 -3.37
N LEU A 194 10.10 -6.37 -3.13
CA LEU A 194 9.60 -5.95 -1.81
C LEU A 194 9.65 -7.09 -0.79
N GLN A 195 9.43 -8.34 -1.22
CA GLN A 195 9.54 -9.54 -0.36
C GLN A 195 10.96 -9.73 0.19
N THR A 196 11.96 -9.10 -0.42
CA THR A 196 13.34 -9.19 0.03
C THR A 196 13.68 -8.23 1.18
N VAL A 197 12.74 -7.36 1.59
CA VAL A 197 12.87 -6.51 2.77
C VAL A 197 12.84 -7.38 4.02
N SER A 198 13.81 -7.18 4.91
CA SER A 198 13.92 -8.00 6.12
C SER A 198 12.85 -7.64 7.14
N GLN A 199 12.21 -8.66 7.70
CA GLN A 199 11.30 -8.51 8.84
C GLN A 199 11.98 -7.82 10.03
N SER A 200 13.20 -8.23 10.40
CA SER A 200 13.90 -7.66 11.55
C SER A 200 14.19 -6.18 11.35
N LEU A 201 14.52 -5.75 10.13
CA LEU A 201 14.69 -4.33 9.82
C LEU A 201 13.41 -3.53 10.13
N ILE A 202 12.26 -4.00 9.68
CA ILE A 202 10.98 -3.32 9.86
C ILE A 202 10.60 -3.27 11.36
N THR A 203 10.70 -4.40 12.04
CA THR A 203 10.42 -4.51 13.48
C THR A 203 11.31 -3.56 14.28
N GLU A 204 12.63 -3.63 14.08
CA GLU A 204 13.60 -2.87 14.87
C GLU A 204 13.58 -1.38 14.56
N LEU A 205 13.31 -1.00 13.31
CA LEU A 205 13.32 0.41 12.91
C LEU A 205 12.03 1.14 13.30
N PHE A 206 10.87 0.55 13.05
CA PHE A 206 9.58 1.26 13.16
C PHE A 206 8.79 0.90 14.41
N PHE A 207 8.86 -0.34 14.88
CA PHE A 207 7.97 -0.81 15.93
C PHE A 207 8.65 -0.95 17.29
N ARG A 208 9.94 -1.31 17.31
CA ARG A 208 10.72 -1.43 18.55
C ARG A 208 10.72 -0.17 19.42
N PRO A 209 10.80 1.06 18.88
CA PRO A 209 10.68 2.27 19.69
C PRO A 209 9.32 2.42 20.40
N VAL A 210 8.27 1.74 19.91
CA VAL A 210 6.91 1.83 20.43
C VAL A 210 6.61 0.67 21.38
N ILE A 211 6.91 -0.56 20.96
CA ILE A 211 6.49 -1.78 21.68
C ILE A 211 7.52 -2.24 22.71
N GLY A 212 8.70 -1.62 22.75
CA GLY A 212 9.79 -2.00 23.65
C GLY A 212 10.19 -3.45 23.39
N GLN A 213 10.11 -4.29 24.44
CA GLN A 213 10.52 -5.69 24.38
C GLN A 213 9.49 -6.66 23.79
N ALA A 214 8.24 -6.23 23.60
CA ALA A 214 7.15 -7.11 23.16
C ALA A 214 7.43 -7.76 21.80
N ASP A 215 6.92 -8.97 21.61
CA ASP A 215 6.95 -9.65 20.32
C ASP A 215 5.91 -9.04 19.38
N LEU A 216 6.36 -8.50 18.25
CA LEU A 216 5.48 -7.85 17.28
C LEU A 216 4.47 -8.83 16.68
N PHE A 217 4.84 -10.10 16.48
CA PHE A 217 3.93 -11.07 15.88
C PHE A 217 2.80 -11.47 16.84
N ASP A 218 3.07 -11.55 18.14
CA ASP A 218 2.02 -11.73 19.15
C ASP A 218 1.04 -10.55 19.17
N LEU A 219 1.53 -9.31 19.05
CA LEU A 219 0.66 -8.14 18.89
C LEU A 219 -0.17 -8.20 17.61
N LEU A 220 0.43 -8.60 16.48
CA LEU A 220 -0.28 -8.76 15.21
C LEU A 220 -1.36 -9.84 15.29
N ARG A 221 -1.08 -10.95 15.99
CA ARG A 221 -2.06 -12.00 16.28
C ARG A 221 -3.24 -11.44 17.06
N GLU A 222 -2.98 -10.67 18.11
CA GLU A 222 -4.02 -10.02 18.92
C GLU A 222 -4.84 -9.00 18.11
N MET A 223 -4.20 -8.23 17.23
CA MET A 223 -4.92 -7.31 16.33
C MET A 223 -5.83 -8.05 15.34
N LEU A 224 -5.46 -9.28 14.94
CA LEU A 224 -6.26 -10.09 14.03
C LEU A 224 -7.50 -10.66 14.71
N THR A 225 -7.42 -11.00 16.00
CA THR A 225 -8.57 -11.54 16.72
C THR A 225 -9.67 -10.47 16.85
N PRO A 226 -10.96 -10.86 16.81
CA PRO A 226 -12.05 -9.93 17.09
C PRO A 226 -12.00 -9.53 18.57
N VAL A 227 -11.92 -8.23 18.86
CA VAL A 227 -12.18 -7.73 20.21
C VAL A 227 -13.68 -7.92 20.47
N ALA A 228 -14.02 -8.88 21.33
CA ALA A 228 -15.40 -9.10 21.74
C ALA A 228 -15.92 -7.83 22.45
N GLY A 229 -16.86 -7.12 21.83
CA GLY A 229 -17.64 -6.08 22.51
C GLY A 229 -17.55 -4.64 21.99
N VAL A 230 -16.95 -4.36 20.83
CA VAL A 230 -17.00 -3.00 20.25
C VAL A 230 -17.93 -2.98 19.01
N PRO A 231 -19.15 -2.43 19.11
CA PRO A 231 -19.99 -2.18 17.95
C PRO A 231 -19.42 -0.97 17.18
N GLY A 232 -18.68 -1.24 16.11
CA GLY A 232 -18.04 -0.16 15.32
C GLY A 232 -17.35 -0.58 14.02
N SER A 233 -17.51 -1.84 13.58
CA SER A 233 -16.88 -2.36 12.35
C SER A 233 -17.39 -1.73 11.05
N SER A 234 -18.43 -0.88 11.10
CA SER A 234 -18.94 -0.16 9.92
C SER A 234 -18.23 1.17 9.62
N GLU A 235 -17.50 1.75 10.58
CA GLU A 235 -16.86 3.06 10.38
C GLU A 235 -15.43 2.92 9.82
N VAL A 236 -14.73 1.84 10.17
CA VAL A 236 -13.39 1.51 9.63
C VAL A 236 -13.44 1.18 8.13
N ILE A 237 -14.53 0.57 7.65
CA ILE A 237 -14.73 0.30 6.21
C ILE A 237 -14.97 1.60 5.42
N ARG A 238 -15.62 2.61 6.03
CA ARG A 238 -15.76 3.95 5.44
C ARG A 238 -14.44 4.73 5.40
N VAL A 239 -13.57 4.59 6.41
CA VAL A 239 -12.25 5.24 6.45
C VAL A 239 -11.30 4.66 5.40
N CYS A 240 -11.41 3.37 5.07
CA CYS A 240 -10.55 2.70 4.08
C CYS A 240 -10.99 2.87 2.61
N GLY A 241 -12.02 3.68 2.31
CA GLY A 241 -12.42 3.97 0.92
C GLY A 241 -12.92 2.76 0.14
N TRP A 242 -13.39 1.72 0.82
CA TRP A 242 -14.04 0.56 0.19
C TRP A 242 -15.55 0.64 0.39
N GLY A 243 -16.15 1.58 -0.35
CA GLY A 243 -17.59 1.70 -0.51
C GLY A 243 -17.97 1.67 -1.99
N GLY A 244 -18.55 0.55 -2.43
CA GLY A 244 -19.43 0.51 -3.59
C GLY A 244 -18.79 0.18 -4.94
N ALA A 245 -18.70 -1.11 -5.26
CA ALA A 245 -18.77 -1.56 -6.65
C ALA A 245 -19.77 -2.73 -6.74
N GLY A 246 -20.98 -2.41 -7.21
CA GLY A 246 -21.80 -3.33 -7.99
C GLY A 246 -22.71 -4.30 -7.23
N ALA A 247 -23.79 -3.79 -6.62
CA ALA A 247 -25.05 -4.54 -6.55
C ALA A 247 -26.07 -3.76 -7.37
N GLY A 248 -26.46 -4.30 -8.53
CA GLY A 248 -27.55 -3.74 -9.31
C GLY A 248 -28.86 -3.93 -8.59
N ASP A 249 -29.70 -2.89 -8.61
CA ASP A 249 -31.14 -3.09 -8.46
C ASP A 249 -31.88 -2.16 -9.42
N GLY A 250 -32.73 -2.76 -10.23
CA GLY A 250 -33.61 -2.08 -11.16
C GLY A 250 -34.88 -1.66 -10.41
N GLY A 251 -35.13 -0.36 -10.31
CA GLY A 251 -36.32 0.16 -9.65
C GLY A 251 -36.89 1.37 -10.38
N ARG A 252 -37.89 1.14 -11.23
CA ARG A 252 -38.79 2.18 -11.77
C ARG A 252 -39.52 2.94 -10.65
N ARG A 253 -39.44 4.27 -10.69
CA ARG A 253 -40.46 5.31 -10.36
C ARG A 253 -39.67 6.60 -10.13
N GLY A 254 -40.10 7.81 -10.44
CA GLY A 254 -41.35 8.37 -10.92
C GLY A 254 -41.04 9.86 -11.05
N ARG A 255 -41.57 10.48 -12.09
CA ARG A 255 -41.24 11.84 -12.53
C ARG A 255 -42.15 12.83 -11.81
N GLU A 256 -41.61 13.57 -10.86
CA GLU A 256 -42.18 14.80 -10.29
C GLU A 256 -40.99 15.77 -10.17
N GLY A 257 -40.93 16.97 -10.76
CA GLY A 257 -41.99 17.91 -11.10
C GLY A 257 -42.03 18.99 -10.02
N SER A 258 -41.04 19.89 -9.96
CA SER A 258 -41.14 21.14 -9.17
C SER A 258 -40.16 22.19 -9.68
N THR A 259 -40.75 23.26 -10.21
CA THR A 259 -40.17 24.55 -10.61
C THR A 259 -39.59 25.32 -9.40
N PRO A 260 -38.53 26.12 -9.56
CA PRO A 260 -38.18 27.13 -8.57
C PRO A 260 -38.93 28.44 -8.83
N HIS A 261 -39.54 28.96 -7.77
CA HIS A 261 -40.16 30.28 -7.75
C HIS A 261 -39.07 31.34 -7.56
N ASP A 262 -39.03 32.25 -8.52
CA ASP A 262 -38.28 33.51 -8.53
C ASP A 262 -38.96 34.54 -7.62
N GLN A 263 -38.19 35.24 -6.78
CA GLN A 263 -38.51 36.60 -6.33
C GLN A 263 -37.21 37.42 -6.17
N SER A 264 -37.06 38.32 -7.13
CA SER A 264 -36.15 39.47 -7.17
C SER A 264 -36.40 40.51 -6.08
N THR A 265 -35.36 41.27 -5.72
CA THR A 265 -35.29 42.76 -5.62
C THR A 265 -33.93 43.09 -4.99
N GLY A 266 -32.94 43.63 -5.70
CA GLY A 266 -32.83 45.02 -6.16
C GLY A 266 -31.46 45.60 -5.70
N PRO A 267 -30.99 46.75 -6.24
CA PRO A 267 -29.85 46.78 -7.16
C PRO A 267 -28.67 47.65 -6.68
N GLU A 268 -27.49 47.53 -7.33
CA GLU A 268 -26.66 48.64 -7.86
C GLU A 268 -25.26 48.18 -8.31
N GLY A 269 -24.81 48.66 -9.49
CA GLY A 269 -23.39 48.59 -9.92
C GLY A 269 -23.18 48.28 -11.40
N LYS A 270 -23.23 49.31 -12.26
CA LYS A 270 -23.04 49.29 -13.72
C LYS A 270 -21.57 49.27 -14.16
N ALA A 271 -21.40 48.91 -15.45
CA ALA A 271 -20.29 49.15 -16.41
C ALA A 271 -19.23 48.03 -16.48
N ALA A 272 -18.85 47.43 -17.63
CA ALA A 272 -18.93 47.78 -19.07
C ALA A 272 -18.93 46.47 -19.90
N ARG A 273 -19.77 46.19 -20.93
CA ARG A 273 -19.71 46.56 -22.37
C ARG A 273 -18.27 46.74 -22.91
N LYS A 274 -17.79 46.17 -24.00
CA LYS A 274 -18.37 45.53 -25.22
C LYS A 274 -17.16 45.03 -26.06
N GLU A 275 -17.43 44.30 -27.15
CA GLU A 275 -16.52 43.94 -28.29
C GLU A 275 -15.76 42.61 -28.07
N GLU A 276 -15.77 41.60 -28.95
CA GLU A 276 -16.09 41.53 -30.38
C GLU A 276 -16.26 40.03 -30.77
N GLU A 277 -17.40 39.65 -31.35
CA GLU A 277 -17.67 38.31 -31.88
C GLU A 277 -18.37 38.47 -33.23
N GLN A 278 -17.63 38.49 -34.34
CA GLN A 278 -18.16 38.23 -35.70
C GLN A 278 -17.07 38.19 -36.79
N GLU A 279 -16.76 36.98 -37.28
CA GLU A 279 -16.33 36.63 -38.66
C GLU A 279 -16.02 35.12 -38.64
N ALA A 280 -16.43 34.24 -39.56
CA ALA A 280 -17.13 34.37 -40.81
C ALA A 280 -17.83 33.02 -41.09
N ALA A 281 -19.09 33.08 -41.51
CA ALA A 281 -19.79 31.99 -42.18
C ALA A 281 -20.08 32.46 -43.61
N ASP A 282 -19.30 31.99 -44.58
CA ASP A 282 -19.71 31.99 -45.98
C ASP A 282 -18.89 30.95 -46.77
N GLY A 283 -19.51 30.30 -47.74
CA GLY A 283 -18.86 29.35 -48.64
C GLY A 283 -19.59 28.03 -48.84
N ARG A 284 -20.82 28.10 -49.36
CA ARG A 284 -21.59 26.96 -49.87
C ARG A 284 -21.41 26.83 -51.40
N GLU A 285 -21.32 25.58 -51.85
CA GLU A 285 -21.62 25.03 -53.20
C GLU A 285 -20.65 25.25 -54.38
N LYS A 286 -20.11 24.13 -54.89
CA LYS A 286 -20.45 23.50 -56.20
C LYS A 286 -19.75 22.14 -56.33
N GLU A 287 -20.50 21.04 -56.49
CA GLU A 287 -20.70 20.25 -57.75
C GLU A 287 -19.43 19.46 -58.16
N THR A 288 -19.40 18.16 -58.49
CA THR A 288 -20.38 17.24 -59.12
C THR A 288 -19.83 15.80 -59.10
N GLU A 289 -20.76 14.84 -58.93
CA GLU A 289 -20.90 13.55 -59.62
C GLU A 289 -19.70 12.60 -59.88
N GLY A 290 -19.92 11.33 -59.50
CA GLY A 290 -19.07 10.19 -59.89
C GLY A 290 -19.66 8.85 -59.41
N THR A 291 -20.71 8.41 -60.10
CA THR A 291 -21.36 7.09 -60.10
C THR A 291 -20.43 5.87 -59.93
N GLY A 292 -20.90 4.82 -59.25
CA GLY A 292 -20.40 3.46 -59.52
C GLY A 292 -20.68 2.41 -58.44
N ASN A 293 -21.77 1.65 -58.63
CA ASN A 293 -22.03 0.30 -58.10
C ASN A 293 -20.74 -0.53 -57.93
N THR A 294 -20.63 -1.47 -56.98
CA THR A 294 -21.12 -2.83 -57.20
C THR A 294 -21.18 -3.66 -55.91
N LEU A 295 -22.34 -4.30 -55.74
CA LEU A 295 -22.70 -5.33 -54.78
C LEU A 295 -22.41 -6.71 -55.41
N TYR A 296 -21.65 -7.59 -54.75
CA TYR A 296 -21.66 -9.07 -54.95
C TYR A 296 -21.31 -9.71 -53.59
N LYS A 297 -22.28 -10.22 -52.80
CA LYS A 297 -22.83 -11.60 -52.79
C LYS A 297 -21.79 -12.73 -52.84
N LEU A 298 -21.63 -13.36 -51.66
CA LEU A 298 -21.86 -14.78 -51.32
C LEU A 298 -21.16 -15.91 -52.09
N ASN A 299 -20.65 -16.84 -51.27
CA ASN A 299 -20.38 -18.28 -51.45
C ASN A 299 -18.99 -18.68 -51.97
N HIS A 300 -18.12 -19.07 -51.03
CA HIS A 300 -17.79 -20.48 -50.81
C HIS A 300 -17.25 -20.71 -49.39
#